data_AF-A0A971FBN4-F1
#
_entry.id   AF-A0A971FBN4-F1
#
_cell.length_a   1.000
_cell.length_b   1.000
_cell.length_c   1.000
_cell.angle_alpha   90.00
_cell.angle_beta   90.00
_cell.angle_gamma   90.00
#
_symmetry.space_group_name_H-M   'P 1'
#
loop_
_entity.id
_entity.type
_entity.pdbx_description
1 polymer ?
#
loop_
_entity_poly.entity_id
_entity_poly.type
_entity_poly.pdbx_seq_one_letter_code
_entity_poly.pdbx_strand_id
1 'polypeptide(L)'
;MEILERLHVLLAVRYCYDISLCEDATERTRERARLLSWVKGRGLLAAMDAEELEILNENPESLTGDLAINASWAIEGAYLCAWTLTLHRALEYDESIEDICELAAASGFLEETAAKTVLRDEEELLECQRLLRTCLWRFRDYASGHKHRDLMDIAGRMRTVELSVKGLRLINNDLSVCGESISLLPEQEYDATQSSIQERFRAINWILAEDGERYDEADVDT
;
A
#
# COMPACT_ATOMS: atom_id res chain seq x y z
N MET A 1 -3.77 17.57 2.74
CA MET A 1 -3.83 16.86 1.43
C MET A 1 -5.02 15.93 1.50
N GLU A 2 -5.93 15.96 0.53
CA GLU A 2 -7.11 15.08 0.56
C GLU A 2 -6.69 13.63 0.20
N ILE A 3 -7.24 12.61 0.87
CA ILE A 3 -6.90 11.18 0.66
C ILE A 3 -7.05 10.77 -0.82
N LEU A 4 -7.98 11.39 -1.56
CA LEU A 4 -8.16 11.16 -3.00
C LEU A 4 -6.97 11.67 -3.83
N GLU A 5 -6.39 12.82 -3.45
CA GLU A 5 -5.17 13.32 -4.08
C GLU A 5 -4.00 12.38 -3.83
N ARG A 6 -3.89 11.86 -2.59
CA ARG A 6 -2.83 10.88 -2.29
C ARG A 6 -3.02 9.60 -3.08
N LEU A 7 -4.23 9.05 -3.14
CA LEU A 7 -4.59 7.92 -4.00
C LEU A 7 -4.13 8.14 -5.44
N HIS A 8 -4.45 9.30 -6.02
CA HIS A 8 -4.08 9.64 -7.39
C HIS A 8 -2.58 9.76 -7.62
N VAL A 9 -1.83 10.23 -6.63
CA VAL A 9 -0.36 10.23 -6.72
C VAL A 9 0.20 8.82 -6.66
N LEU A 10 -0.26 7.97 -5.74
CA LEU A 10 0.24 6.59 -5.63
C LEU A 10 -0.08 5.79 -6.91
N LEU A 11 -1.26 6.03 -7.51
CA LEU A 11 -1.60 5.50 -8.83
C LEU A 11 -0.71 6.07 -9.94
N ALA A 12 -0.34 7.35 -9.91
CA ALA A 12 0.58 7.93 -10.87
C ALA A 12 1.98 7.29 -10.78
N VAL A 13 2.46 7.06 -9.56
CA VAL A 13 3.75 6.41 -9.27
C VAL A 13 3.73 4.97 -9.78
N ARG A 14 2.69 4.19 -9.45
CA ARG A 14 2.54 2.84 -9.99
C ARG A 14 2.41 2.84 -11.52
N TYR A 15 1.70 3.80 -12.09
CA TYR A 15 1.53 3.87 -13.52
C TYR A 15 2.84 4.17 -14.26
N CYS A 16 3.80 4.88 -13.65
CA CYS A 16 5.16 4.99 -14.19
C CYS A 16 5.84 3.62 -14.33
N TYR A 17 5.65 2.72 -13.36
CA TYR A 17 6.12 1.33 -13.46
C TYR A 17 5.41 0.57 -14.58
N ASP A 18 4.09 0.66 -14.70
CA ASP A 18 3.39 -0.03 -15.80
C ASP A 18 3.80 0.50 -17.19
N ILE A 19 4.08 1.81 -17.30
CA ILE A 19 4.63 2.44 -18.51
C ILE A 19 6.04 1.93 -18.81
N SER A 20 6.89 1.66 -17.81
CA SER A 20 8.24 1.12 -18.04
C SER A 20 8.24 -0.29 -18.60
N LEU A 21 7.21 -1.08 -18.26
CA LEU A 21 7.00 -2.43 -18.80
C LEU A 21 6.41 -2.44 -20.22
N CYS A 22 5.90 -1.31 -20.72
CA CYS A 22 5.31 -1.23 -22.06
C CYS A 22 6.38 -1.39 -23.16
N GLU A 23 6.30 -2.48 -23.93
CA GLU A 23 7.25 -2.78 -25.01
C GLU A 23 7.16 -1.78 -26.18
N ASP A 24 5.95 -1.32 -26.53
CA ASP A 24 5.74 -0.36 -27.62
C ASP A 24 6.20 1.05 -27.22
N ALA A 25 7.23 1.55 -27.91
CA ALA A 25 7.82 2.88 -27.64
C ALA A 25 6.88 4.05 -27.93
N THR A 26 5.99 3.91 -28.91
CA THR A 26 5.00 4.95 -29.25
C THR A 26 3.94 5.02 -28.17
N GLU A 27 3.44 3.87 -27.72
CA GLU A 27 2.48 3.79 -26.63
C GLU A 27 3.07 4.29 -25.31
N ARG A 28 4.29 3.85 -24.96
CA ARG A 28 5.03 4.31 -23.78
C ARG A 28 5.17 5.82 -23.75
N THR A 29 5.57 6.43 -24.87
CA THR A 29 5.69 7.89 -24.99
C THR A 29 4.35 8.60 -24.83
N ARG A 30 3.29 8.06 -25.44
CA ARG A 30 1.93 8.59 -25.38
C ARG A 30 1.39 8.58 -23.95
N GLU A 31 1.46 7.44 -23.25
CA GLU A 31 0.94 7.33 -21.89
C GLU A 31 1.76 8.14 -20.89
N ARG A 32 3.09 8.24 -21.06
CA ARG A 32 3.91 9.14 -20.24
C ARG A 32 3.49 10.61 -20.41
N ALA A 33 3.29 11.05 -21.65
CA ALA A 33 2.84 12.42 -21.91
C ALA A 33 1.44 12.69 -21.33
N ARG A 34 0.53 11.72 -21.44
CA ARG A 34 -0.81 11.77 -20.84
C ARG A 34 -0.73 11.90 -19.31
N LEU A 35 0.05 11.06 -18.65
CA LEU A 35 0.24 11.07 -17.20
C LEU A 35 0.80 12.40 -16.72
N LEU A 36 1.90 12.87 -17.30
CA LEU A 36 2.54 14.13 -16.90
C LEU A 36 1.61 15.34 -17.08
N SER A 37 0.86 15.38 -18.18
CA SER A 37 -0.14 16.42 -18.43
C SER A 37 -1.23 16.40 -17.36
N TRP A 38 -1.74 15.21 -17.02
CA TRP A 38 -2.79 15.04 -16.03
C TRP A 38 -2.34 15.40 -14.61
N VAL A 39 -1.17 14.89 -14.17
CA VAL A 39 -0.57 15.20 -12.86
C VAL A 39 -0.38 16.71 -12.70
N LYS A 40 0.16 17.37 -13.73
CA LYS A 40 0.35 18.82 -13.74
C LYS A 40 -0.98 19.58 -13.74
N GLY A 41 -1.94 19.15 -14.56
CA GLY A 41 -3.25 19.78 -14.68
C GLY A 41 -4.08 19.70 -13.40
N ARG A 42 -3.89 18.65 -12.60
CA ARG A 42 -4.52 18.45 -11.29
C ARG A 42 -3.76 19.10 -10.12
N GLY A 43 -2.56 19.64 -10.36
CA GLY A 43 -1.74 20.24 -9.30
C GLY A 43 -1.10 19.24 -8.33
N LEU A 44 -1.06 17.96 -8.68
CA LEU A 44 -0.60 16.88 -7.79
C LEU A 44 0.90 16.92 -7.48
N LEU A 45 1.70 17.66 -8.25
CA LEU A 45 3.14 17.79 -8.00
C LEU A 45 3.47 18.33 -6.61
N ALA A 46 2.60 19.18 -6.04
CA ALA A 46 2.81 19.74 -4.70
C ALA A 46 2.53 18.72 -3.57
N ALA A 47 1.84 17.63 -3.90
CA ALA A 47 1.49 16.55 -3.00
C ALA A 47 2.52 15.40 -3.04
N MET A 48 3.45 15.41 -3.99
CA MET A 48 4.43 14.34 -4.15
C MET A 48 5.64 14.54 -3.25
N ASP A 49 6.15 13.44 -2.69
CA ASP A 49 7.43 13.44 -1.97
C ASP A 49 8.63 13.40 -2.94
N ALA A 50 9.85 13.33 -2.38
CA ALA A 50 11.07 13.39 -3.19
C ALA A 50 11.26 12.15 -4.08
N GLU A 51 10.94 10.96 -3.58
CA GLU A 51 11.08 9.70 -4.31
C GLU A 51 9.99 9.58 -5.38
N GLU A 52 8.75 9.93 -5.05
CA GLU A 52 7.63 9.96 -6.00
C GLU A 52 7.91 10.92 -7.16
N LEU A 53 8.53 12.07 -6.88
CA LEU A 53 8.99 13.02 -7.90
C LEU A 53 10.15 12.44 -8.72
N GLU A 54 11.08 11.71 -8.11
CA GLU A 54 12.16 11.03 -8.83
C GLU A 54 11.59 10.01 -9.82
N ILE A 55 10.68 9.14 -9.37
CA ILE A 55 9.99 8.14 -10.20
C ILE A 55 9.21 8.81 -11.34
N LEU A 56 8.49 9.90 -11.07
CA LEU A 56 7.73 10.61 -12.10
C LEU A 56 8.63 11.23 -13.18
N ASN A 57 9.79 11.76 -12.78
CA ASN A 57 10.70 12.46 -13.68
C ASN A 57 11.64 11.52 -14.45
N GLU A 58 11.85 10.31 -13.95
CA GLU A 58 12.72 9.32 -14.58
C GLU A 58 12.22 8.94 -15.99
N ASN A 59 13.15 8.56 -16.86
CA ASN A 59 12.80 7.97 -18.13
C ASN A 59 12.27 6.54 -17.89
N PRO A 60 11.13 6.14 -18.48
CA PRO A 60 10.57 4.82 -18.22
C PRO A 60 11.55 3.67 -18.47
N GLU A 61 12.40 3.79 -19.48
CA GLU A 61 13.42 2.79 -19.82
C GLU A 61 14.56 2.68 -18.78
N SER A 62 14.69 3.67 -17.91
CA SER A 62 15.71 3.74 -16.87
C SER A 62 15.15 3.42 -15.48
N LEU A 63 13.83 3.31 -15.33
CA LEU A 63 13.17 2.95 -14.08
C LEU A 63 13.47 1.49 -13.73
N THR A 64 14.49 1.28 -12.90
CA THR A 64 15.04 -0.04 -12.53
C THR A 64 15.46 -0.06 -11.07
N GLY A 65 15.78 -1.25 -10.55
CA GLY A 65 16.25 -1.42 -9.16
C GLY A 65 15.20 -0.99 -8.14
N ASP A 66 15.65 -0.37 -7.05
CA ASP A 66 14.82 0.00 -5.91
C ASP A 66 13.69 0.97 -6.31
N LEU A 67 13.94 1.93 -7.20
CA LEU A 67 12.90 2.85 -7.70
C LEU A 67 11.76 2.11 -8.41
N ALA A 68 12.08 1.08 -9.20
CA ALA A 68 11.06 0.27 -9.87
C ALA A 68 10.28 -0.61 -8.88
N ILE A 69 10.95 -1.14 -7.85
CA ILE A 69 10.32 -1.92 -6.79
C ILE A 69 9.38 -1.05 -5.96
N ASN A 70 9.82 0.14 -5.54
CA ASN A 70 8.98 1.06 -4.77
C ASN A 70 7.79 1.53 -5.62
N ALA A 71 8.01 1.84 -6.90
CA ALA A 71 6.94 2.21 -7.81
C ALA A 71 5.90 1.08 -7.98
N SER A 72 6.33 -0.18 -8.06
CA SER A 72 5.40 -1.31 -8.21
C SER A 72 4.55 -1.51 -6.96
N TRP A 73 5.13 -1.31 -5.77
CA TRP A 73 4.44 -1.45 -4.49
C TRP A 73 3.53 -0.29 -4.10
N ALA A 74 3.66 0.89 -4.73
CA ALA A 74 2.78 2.04 -4.50
C ALA A 74 1.28 1.72 -4.68
N ILE A 75 0.95 0.67 -5.44
CA ILE A 75 -0.42 0.19 -5.61
C ILE A 75 -1.07 -0.24 -4.29
N GLU A 76 -0.28 -0.70 -3.31
CA GLU A 76 -0.79 -1.19 -2.03
C GLU A 76 -1.21 -0.05 -1.10
N GLY A 77 -0.45 1.05 -1.11
CA GLY A 77 -0.88 2.30 -0.48
C GLY A 77 -2.08 2.92 -1.20
N ALA A 78 -2.11 2.86 -2.54
CA ALA A 78 -3.24 3.32 -3.34
C ALA A 78 -4.51 2.53 -3.00
N TYR A 79 -4.42 1.20 -2.93
CA TYR A 79 -5.50 0.33 -2.47
C TYR A 79 -6.07 0.83 -1.14
N LEU A 80 -5.20 1.05 -0.15
CA LEU A 80 -5.69 1.45 1.16
C LEU A 80 -6.39 2.81 1.13
N CYS A 81 -5.87 3.78 0.38
CA CYS A 81 -6.55 5.07 0.19
C CYS A 81 -7.94 4.88 -0.47
N ALA A 82 -8.04 4.02 -1.48
CA ALA A 82 -9.30 3.72 -2.16
C ALA A 82 -10.29 2.99 -1.23
N TRP A 83 -9.79 2.02 -0.45
CA TRP A 83 -10.57 1.34 0.57
C TRP A 83 -11.12 2.34 1.58
N THR A 84 -10.28 3.22 2.15
CA THR A 84 -10.65 4.28 3.10
C THR A 84 -11.74 5.22 2.56
N LEU A 85 -11.74 5.47 1.25
CA LEU A 85 -12.74 6.29 0.56
C LEU A 85 -13.98 5.51 0.10
N THR A 86 -14.14 4.25 0.52
CA THR A 86 -15.21 3.32 0.11
C THR A 86 -15.29 3.04 -1.40
N LEU A 87 -14.20 3.28 -2.12
CA LEU A 87 -14.09 3.04 -3.57
C LEU A 87 -13.74 1.58 -3.90
N HIS A 88 -13.24 0.83 -2.91
CA HIS A 88 -12.84 -0.57 -3.08
C HIS A 88 -13.29 -1.43 -1.88
N ARG A 89 -13.45 -2.74 -2.11
CA ARG A 89 -13.70 -3.71 -1.03
C ARG A 89 -12.48 -3.87 -0.13
N ALA A 90 -12.68 -4.40 1.08
CA ALA A 90 -11.57 -4.86 1.89
C ALA A 90 -10.89 -6.07 1.21
N LEU A 91 -9.57 -6.01 1.14
CA LEU A 91 -8.69 -7.13 0.83
C LEU A 91 -8.26 -7.81 2.12
N GLU A 92 -7.95 -9.08 2.00
CA GLU A 92 -7.25 -9.79 3.07
C GLU A 92 -5.80 -9.30 3.16
N TYR A 93 -5.17 -9.49 4.32
CA TYR A 93 -3.84 -8.92 4.58
C TYR A 93 -2.71 -9.53 3.74
N ASP A 94 -2.95 -10.72 3.18
CA ASP A 94 -2.06 -11.49 2.30
C ASP A 94 -2.64 -11.63 0.87
N GLU A 95 -3.67 -10.84 0.56
CA GLU A 95 -4.14 -10.62 -0.82
C GLU A 95 -3.46 -9.36 -1.35
N SER A 96 -3.02 -9.35 -2.61
CA SER A 96 -2.32 -8.20 -3.24
C SER A 96 -3.08 -7.68 -4.47
N ILE A 97 -2.86 -6.41 -4.82
CA ILE A 97 -3.39 -5.85 -6.08
C ILE A 97 -2.33 -5.93 -7.17
N GLU A 98 -2.64 -6.63 -8.26
CA GLU A 98 -1.75 -6.75 -9.40
C GLU A 98 -1.98 -5.67 -10.47
N ASP A 99 -3.23 -5.25 -10.68
CA ASP A 99 -3.64 -4.33 -11.75
C ASP A 99 -4.28 -3.05 -11.19
N ILE A 100 -3.84 -1.90 -11.70
CA ILE A 100 -4.37 -0.59 -11.33
C ILE A 100 -5.78 -0.33 -11.88
N CYS A 101 -6.26 -1.08 -12.87
CA CYS A 101 -7.49 -0.76 -13.61
C CYS A 101 -8.72 -0.59 -12.71
N GLU A 102 -8.91 -1.46 -11.73
CA GLU A 102 -10.06 -1.39 -10.81
C GLU A 102 -10.01 -0.11 -9.96
N LEU A 103 -8.83 0.21 -9.40
CA LEU A 103 -8.62 1.42 -8.61
C LEU A 103 -8.73 2.68 -9.45
N ALA A 104 -8.21 2.66 -10.68
CA ALA A 104 -8.25 3.78 -11.60
C ALA A 104 -9.69 4.13 -11.98
N ALA A 105 -10.48 3.12 -12.34
CA ALA A 105 -11.90 3.29 -12.67
C ALA A 105 -12.72 3.82 -11.49
N ALA A 106 -12.50 3.27 -10.29
CA ALA A 106 -13.24 3.68 -9.10
C ALA A 106 -12.90 5.10 -8.63
N SER A 107 -11.65 5.53 -8.81
CA SER A 107 -11.16 6.83 -8.33
C SER A 107 -11.23 7.96 -9.34
N GLY A 108 -11.49 7.67 -10.62
CA GLY A 108 -11.42 8.64 -11.71
C GLY A 108 -9.96 9.04 -12.04
N PHE A 109 -9.00 8.15 -11.80
CA PHE A 109 -7.61 8.36 -12.21
C PHE A 109 -7.51 8.50 -13.73
N LEU A 110 -6.78 9.51 -14.21
CA LEU A 110 -6.70 9.89 -15.63
C LEU A 110 -8.03 10.27 -16.30
N GLU A 111 -9.09 10.47 -15.52
CA GLU A 111 -10.39 10.96 -15.98
C GLU A 111 -10.58 12.45 -15.65
N GLU A 112 -11.56 13.09 -16.29
CA GLU A 112 -11.92 14.49 -16.04
C GLU A 112 -12.81 14.65 -14.80
N THR A 113 -13.66 13.65 -14.52
CA THR A 113 -14.60 13.68 -13.40
C THR A 113 -14.00 13.11 -12.13
N ALA A 114 -14.16 13.83 -11.01
CA ALA A 114 -13.80 13.31 -9.70
C ALA A 114 -14.79 12.24 -9.22
N ALA A 115 -14.28 11.20 -8.56
CA ALA A 115 -15.10 10.22 -7.87
C ALA A 115 -15.85 10.85 -6.69
N LYS A 116 -17.06 10.36 -6.42
CA LYS A 116 -17.75 10.67 -5.17
C LYS A 116 -17.23 9.73 -4.09
N THR A 117 -16.76 10.28 -2.99
CA THR A 117 -16.14 9.52 -1.92
C THR A 117 -16.92 9.66 -0.62
N VAL A 118 -16.83 8.62 0.20
CA VAL A 118 -17.31 8.61 1.58
C VAL A 118 -16.17 8.05 2.43
N LEU A 119 -15.81 8.76 3.49
CA LEU A 119 -14.77 8.30 4.41
C LEU A 119 -15.34 7.16 5.27
N ARG A 120 -14.56 6.09 5.45
CA ARG A 120 -14.84 5.05 6.44
C ARG A 120 -14.84 5.61 7.86
N ASP A 121 -15.44 4.87 8.79
CA ASP A 121 -15.41 5.29 10.18
C ASP A 121 -14.00 5.15 10.78
N GLU A 122 -13.72 5.95 11.79
CA GLU A 122 -12.40 5.97 12.43
C GLU A 122 -12.07 4.63 13.10
N GLU A 123 -13.07 3.92 13.64
CA GLU A 123 -12.85 2.63 14.30
C GLU A 123 -12.44 1.54 13.30
N GLU A 124 -13.01 1.48 12.09
CA GLU A 124 -12.58 0.58 11.02
C GLU A 124 -11.12 0.86 10.63
N LEU A 125 -10.73 2.14 10.55
CA LEU A 125 -9.36 2.54 10.22
C LEU A 125 -8.37 2.11 11.32
N LEU A 126 -8.72 2.35 12.59
CA LEU A 126 -7.92 1.90 13.74
C LEU A 126 -7.83 0.37 13.82
N GLU A 127 -8.92 -0.35 13.54
CA GLU A 127 -8.90 -1.81 13.47
C GLU A 127 -7.98 -2.33 12.36
N CYS A 128 -8.00 -1.69 11.20
CA CYS A 128 -7.09 -2.00 10.09
C CYS A 128 -5.62 -1.75 10.48
N GLN A 129 -5.32 -0.61 11.11
CA GLN A 129 -3.98 -0.29 11.60
C GLN A 129 -3.47 -1.35 12.58
N ARG A 130 -4.30 -1.76 13.56
CA ARG A 130 -3.95 -2.80 14.54
C ARG A 130 -3.70 -4.16 13.90
N LEU A 131 -4.49 -4.52 12.89
CA LEU A 131 -4.30 -5.76 12.12
C LEU A 131 -2.95 -5.74 11.39
N LEU A 132 -2.67 -4.69 10.62
CA LEU A 132 -1.42 -4.55 9.85
C LEU A 132 -0.19 -4.50 10.77
N ARG A 133 -0.28 -3.77 11.89
CA ARG A 133 0.75 -3.73 12.94
C ARG A 133 1.05 -5.14 13.48
N THR A 134 0.01 -5.94 13.73
CA THR A 134 0.16 -7.30 14.24
C THR A 134 0.86 -8.21 13.23
N CYS A 135 0.51 -8.10 11.95
CA CYS A 135 1.21 -8.83 10.90
C CYS A 135 2.69 -8.44 10.85
N LEU A 136 3.01 -7.15 10.71
CA LEU A 136 4.41 -6.68 10.62
C LEU A 136 5.24 -7.07 11.84
N TRP A 137 4.68 -6.90 13.04
CA TRP A 137 5.33 -7.34 14.27
C TRP A 137 5.68 -8.83 14.19
N ARG A 138 4.75 -9.66 13.70
CA ARG A 138 4.96 -11.11 13.61
C ARG A 138 6.01 -11.49 12.56
N PHE A 139 6.00 -10.85 11.39
CA PHE A 139 7.03 -11.01 10.36
C PHE A 139 8.42 -10.70 10.95
N ARG A 140 8.59 -9.55 11.59
CA ARG A 140 9.86 -9.17 12.22
C ARG A 140 10.28 -10.13 13.36
N ASP A 141 9.33 -10.58 14.17
CA ASP A 141 9.58 -11.54 15.24
C ASP A 141 10.04 -12.90 14.67
N TYR A 142 9.47 -13.33 13.54
CA TYR A 142 9.89 -14.52 12.83
C TYR A 142 11.31 -14.39 12.24
N ALA A 143 11.61 -13.26 11.61
CA ALA A 143 12.95 -12.94 11.10
C ALA A 143 14.01 -12.92 12.21
N SER A 144 13.60 -12.56 13.44
CA SER A 144 14.45 -12.59 14.64
C SER A 144 14.68 -14.00 15.22
N GLY A 145 14.16 -15.05 14.57
CA GLY A 145 14.37 -16.45 14.93
C GLY A 145 13.22 -17.11 15.68
N HIS A 146 12.14 -16.40 15.98
CA HIS A 146 10.98 -16.96 16.68
C HIS A 146 10.04 -17.67 15.71
N LYS A 147 10.28 -18.98 15.54
CA LYS A 147 9.59 -19.79 14.52
C LYS A 147 8.12 -20.05 14.79
N HIS A 148 7.65 -19.89 16.02
CA HIS A 148 6.25 -20.06 16.37
C HIS A 148 5.82 -19.09 17.49
N ARG A 149 4.59 -18.56 17.39
CA ARG A 149 3.93 -17.75 18.41
C ARG A 149 2.47 -18.14 18.58
N ASP A 150 1.98 -18.05 19.81
CA ASP A 150 0.55 -18.05 20.10
C ASP A 150 0.05 -16.59 20.09
N LEU A 151 -0.45 -16.14 18.95
CA LEU A 151 -0.93 -14.77 18.77
C LEU A 151 -2.17 -14.47 19.61
N MET A 152 -3.00 -15.48 19.90
CA MET A 152 -4.18 -15.33 20.76
C MET A 152 -3.75 -14.95 22.19
N ASP A 153 -2.78 -15.68 22.74
CA ASP A 153 -2.22 -15.41 24.06
C ASP A 153 -1.45 -14.08 24.09
N ILE A 154 -0.66 -13.78 23.05
CA ILE A 154 0.10 -12.52 22.97
C ILE A 154 -0.82 -11.31 22.89
N ALA A 155 -1.83 -11.32 22.03
CA ALA A 155 -2.81 -10.23 21.96
C ALA A 155 -3.58 -10.07 23.29
N GLY A 156 -3.82 -11.18 24.00
CA GLY A 156 -4.41 -11.17 25.34
C GLY A 156 -3.53 -10.49 26.40
N ARG A 157 -2.21 -10.64 26.31
CA ARG A 157 -1.21 -10.08 27.25
C ARG A 157 -0.75 -8.68 26.88
N MET A 158 -0.66 -8.35 25.60
CA MET A 158 -0.15 -7.09 25.06
C MET A 158 -1.26 -6.10 24.71
N ARG A 159 -2.33 -6.05 25.51
CA ARG A 159 -3.44 -5.09 25.30
C ARG A 159 -2.99 -3.63 25.22
N THR A 160 -1.80 -3.31 25.76
CA THR A 160 -1.20 -1.97 25.74
C THR A 160 -0.45 -1.63 24.45
N VAL A 161 -0.16 -2.59 23.58
CA VAL A 161 0.56 -2.41 22.30
C VAL A 161 -0.39 -2.51 21.10
N GLU A 162 -1.71 -2.55 21.37
CA GLU A 162 -2.77 -2.55 20.37
C GLU A 162 -2.66 -3.66 19.30
N LEU A 163 -2.03 -4.78 19.62
CA LEU A 163 -2.06 -5.96 18.73
C LEU A 163 -3.47 -6.55 18.69
N SER A 164 -3.91 -6.95 17.50
CA SER A 164 -5.23 -7.50 17.25
C SER A 164 -5.13 -8.78 16.42
N VAL A 165 -5.87 -9.80 16.86
CA VAL A 165 -6.10 -11.05 16.10
C VAL A 165 -7.43 -11.02 15.33
N LYS A 166 -8.24 -9.97 15.49
CA LYS A 166 -9.48 -9.79 14.74
C LYS A 166 -9.11 -9.62 13.25
N GLY A 167 -9.68 -10.47 12.40
CA GLY A 167 -9.42 -10.46 10.96
C GLY A 167 -8.20 -11.26 10.50
N LEU A 168 -7.39 -11.80 11.43
CA LEU A 168 -6.27 -12.69 11.08
C LEU A 168 -6.75 -14.13 10.87
N ARG A 169 -6.16 -14.81 9.88
CA ARG A 169 -6.23 -16.27 9.82
C ARG A 169 -5.10 -16.86 10.63
N LEU A 170 -5.44 -17.85 11.45
CA LEU A 170 -4.49 -18.50 12.35
C LEU A 170 -4.40 -20.00 12.05
N ILE A 171 -3.17 -20.53 12.03
CA ILE A 171 -2.88 -21.96 12.01
C ILE A 171 -2.10 -22.27 13.28
N ASN A 172 -2.63 -23.18 14.11
CA ASN A 172 -2.07 -23.50 15.43
C ASN A 172 -1.83 -22.26 16.30
N ASN A 173 -2.74 -21.28 16.28
CA ASN A 173 -2.63 -19.97 16.95
C ASN A 173 -1.53 -19.02 16.44
N ASP A 174 -0.81 -19.34 15.36
CA ASP A 174 0.16 -18.44 14.72
C ASP A 174 -0.38 -17.88 13.40
N LEU A 175 0.26 -16.83 12.87
CA LEU A 175 -0.14 -16.16 11.64
C LEU A 175 -0.12 -17.14 10.46
N SER A 176 -1.23 -17.19 9.73
CA SER A 176 -1.29 -17.82 8.43
C SER A 176 -1.11 -16.80 7.32
N VAL A 177 -0.38 -17.14 6.27
CA VAL A 177 -0.17 -16.33 5.07
C VAL A 177 -0.34 -17.23 3.87
N CYS A 178 -1.16 -16.81 2.89
CA CYS A 178 -1.49 -17.58 1.69
C CYS A 178 -2.01 -19.00 1.99
N GLY A 179 -2.70 -19.17 3.12
CA GLY A 179 -3.24 -20.46 3.58
C GLY A 179 -2.22 -21.37 4.27
N GLU A 180 -0.97 -20.96 4.40
CA GLU A 180 0.11 -21.70 5.07
C GLU A 180 0.50 -21.05 6.39
N SER A 181 1.20 -21.79 7.26
CA SER A 181 1.84 -21.19 8.44
C SER A 181 2.99 -20.29 8.00
N ILE A 182 3.20 -19.14 8.64
CA ILE A 182 4.36 -18.27 8.38
C ILE A 182 5.70 -19.02 8.43
N SER A 183 5.79 -20.08 9.25
CA SER A 183 6.98 -20.92 9.36
C SER A 183 7.28 -21.80 8.15
N LEU A 184 6.31 -21.98 7.25
CA LEU A 184 6.40 -22.80 6.05
C LEU A 184 6.31 -21.97 4.76
N LEU A 185 6.18 -20.65 4.90
CA LEU A 185 6.02 -19.75 3.77
C LEU A 185 7.32 -19.72 2.92
N PRO A 186 7.22 -19.85 1.59
CA PRO A 186 8.36 -19.62 0.70
C PRO A 186 8.92 -18.20 0.88
N GLU A 187 10.24 -18.04 0.73
CA GLU A 187 10.93 -16.75 0.91
C GLU A 187 10.34 -15.64 0.03
N GLN A 188 10.02 -15.96 -1.23
CA GLN A 188 9.40 -15.01 -2.15
C GLN A 188 8.02 -14.51 -1.67
N GLU A 189 7.18 -15.42 -1.17
CA GLU A 189 5.84 -15.08 -0.65
C GLU A 189 5.95 -14.31 0.67
N TYR A 190 6.95 -14.64 1.49
CA TYR A 190 7.28 -13.92 2.71
C TYR A 190 7.66 -12.47 2.39
N ASP A 191 8.62 -12.25 1.50
CA ASP A 191 9.12 -10.92 1.17
C ASP A 191 8.04 -10.07 0.47
N ALA A 192 7.28 -10.67 -0.45
CA ALA A 192 6.18 -9.99 -1.15
C ALA A 192 5.06 -9.59 -0.18
N THR A 193 4.61 -10.51 0.69
CA THR A 193 3.56 -10.22 1.67
C THR A 193 4.01 -9.18 2.68
N GLN A 194 5.26 -9.28 3.17
CA GLN A 194 5.81 -8.29 4.09
C GLN A 194 5.83 -6.90 3.46
N SER A 195 6.28 -6.79 2.21
CA SER A 195 6.35 -5.52 1.46
C SER A 195 4.95 -4.92 1.27
N SER A 196 3.98 -5.74 0.85
CA SER A 196 2.59 -5.31 0.68
C SER A 196 1.97 -4.78 1.99
N ILE A 197 2.16 -5.52 3.09
CA ILE A 197 1.67 -5.10 4.41
C ILE A 197 2.37 -3.82 4.87
N GLN A 198 3.67 -3.68 4.60
CA GLN A 198 4.44 -2.49 4.97
C GLN A 198 3.94 -1.24 4.26
N GLU A 199 3.67 -1.31 2.96
CA GLU A 199 3.08 -0.18 2.21
C GLU A 199 1.68 0.18 2.70
N ARG A 200 0.83 -0.82 2.97
CA ARG A 200 -0.49 -0.59 3.57
C ARG A 200 -0.36 0.03 4.96
N PHE A 201 0.61 -0.41 5.76
CA PHE A 201 0.81 0.12 7.10
C PHE A 201 1.31 1.58 7.08
N ARG A 202 2.20 1.92 6.15
CA ARG A 202 2.59 3.32 5.90
C ARG A 202 1.36 4.16 5.55
N ALA A 203 0.53 3.67 4.62
CA ALA A 203 -0.66 4.38 4.20
C ALA A 203 -1.69 4.58 5.32
N ILE A 204 -1.95 3.57 6.16
CA ILE A 204 -2.94 3.72 7.26
C ILE A 204 -2.45 4.68 8.33
N ASN A 205 -1.14 4.69 8.60
CA ASN A 205 -0.54 5.62 9.56
C ASN A 205 -0.61 7.06 9.02
N TRP A 206 -0.32 7.26 7.73
CA TRP A 206 -0.52 8.57 7.09
C TRP A 206 -1.99 9.02 7.12
N ILE A 207 -2.95 8.12 6.90
CA ILE A 207 -4.39 8.43 6.96
C ILE A 207 -4.83 8.85 8.37
N LEU A 208 -4.28 8.21 9.40
CA LEU A 208 -4.62 8.45 10.81
C LEU A 208 -3.76 9.55 11.45
N ALA A 209 -2.74 10.05 10.76
CA ALA A 209 -1.85 11.09 11.23
C ALA A 209 -2.57 12.41 11.47
N GLU A 210 -2.00 13.23 12.37
CA GLU A 210 -2.43 14.62 12.50
C GLU A 210 -2.05 15.45 11.26
N ASP A 211 -2.80 16.53 11.01
CA ASP A 211 -2.61 17.39 9.83
C ASP A 211 -1.14 17.84 9.65
N GLY A 212 -0.53 17.45 8.53
CA GLY A 212 0.79 17.93 8.10
C GLY A 212 1.91 16.89 8.02
N GLU A 213 1.65 15.64 8.43
CA GLU A 213 2.60 14.54 8.26
C GLU A 213 2.76 14.17 6.78
N ARG A 214 4.02 14.03 6.33
CA ARG A 214 4.30 13.58 4.96
C ARG A 214 4.16 12.07 4.86
N TYR A 215 3.81 11.59 3.67
CA TYR A 215 3.61 10.15 3.43
C TYR A 215 4.90 9.34 3.65
N ASP A 216 6.05 9.89 3.27
CA ASP A 216 7.39 9.29 3.47
C ASP A 216 7.86 9.33 4.93
N GLU A 217 7.22 10.13 5.78
CA GLU A 217 7.55 10.28 7.21
C GLU A 217 6.66 9.40 8.10
N ALA A 218 5.61 8.78 7.55
CA ALA A 218 4.68 7.96 8.30
C ALA A 218 5.39 6.77 8.97
N ASP A 219 5.15 6.60 10.27
CA ASP A 219 5.78 5.56 11.07
C ASP A 219 5.58 4.17 10.44
N VAL A 220 6.65 3.41 10.28
CA VAL A 220 6.61 2.01 9.85
C VAL A 220 7.29 1.10 10.87
N ASP A 221 7.79 1.66 11.97
CA ASP A 221 8.35 0.92 13.08
C ASP A 221 7.21 0.24 13.86
N THR A 222 7.37 -1.06 14.06
CA THR A 222 6.43 -1.90 14.83
C THR A 222 7.05 -2.47 16.08
#